data_AF-A0A843B6H6-F1
#
_entry.id   AF-A0A843B6H6-F1
#
_cell.length_a   1.000
_cell.length_b   1.000
_cell.length_c   1.000
_cell.angle_alpha   90.00
_cell.angle_beta   90.00
_cell.angle_gamma   90.00
#
_symmetry.space_group_name_H-M   'P 1'
#
loop_
_entity.id
_entity.type
_entity.pdbx_description
1 polymer ?
#
loop_
_entity_poly.entity_id
_entity_poly.type
_entity_poly.pdbx_seq_one_letter_code
_entity_poly.pdbx_strand_id
1 'polypeptide(L)'
;MTLDRDRCVQYLRDNAGPVIRCRTAVELMGSDPPTLEEERTRSPHVQRWLASLGSDLGRSGLHGAGPDTFENVMGKLYEAGLRKGAPELDARTAPFREWMAEQCDLPVSGYLPVFHRTLVTAFLAMTGYGDEDAVRRWAEKRLDTVHRFARGGDLDTIYVPPERMPFLPRAFRGVPLLDPALYPDEDLELPWVHDLNAFLHTPSIMEDAVQRSRVETVVRFILSPEYQSLRPGYGVVKHGSHYYMMGWSVHLPGFSGPPPQGPELGRTLILASMLGRSAAAREHPWFARSLHAMEGHGHDGGLLCFPSSSLPEKRSGVWILGSRMALDEGRRTLRARVCESTFRYLEISSRCR
;
A
#
# COMPACT_ATOMS: atom_id res chain seq x y z
N MET A 1 -23.14 -4.82 -16.32
CA MET A 1 -23.97 -5.43 -15.27
C MET A 1 -23.95 -4.49 -14.09
N THR A 2 -25.08 -3.93 -13.67
CA THR A 2 -25.11 -3.05 -12.49
C THR A 2 -25.24 -3.93 -11.26
N LEU A 3 -24.22 -3.94 -10.40
CA LEU A 3 -24.25 -4.69 -9.15
C LEU A 3 -25.28 -4.06 -8.19
N ASP A 4 -26.23 -4.88 -7.71
CA ASP A 4 -27.15 -4.48 -6.65
C ASP A 4 -26.37 -4.46 -5.33
N ARG A 5 -25.99 -3.26 -4.89
CA ARG A 5 -25.15 -3.05 -3.70
C ARG A 5 -25.80 -3.63 -2.45
N ASP A 6 -27.10 -3.43 -2.25
CA ASP A 6 -27.78 -3.82 -1.01
C ASP A 6 -27.86 -5.33 -0.91
N ARG A 7 -28.15 -6.00 -2.03
CA ARG A 7 -28.10 -7.46 -2.13
C ARG A 7 -26.69 -8.00 -1.86
N CYS A 8 -25.66 -7.38 -2.42
CA CYS A 8 -24.28 -7.82 -2.19
C CYS A 8 -23.87 -7.65 -0.72
N VAL A 9 -24.19 -6.50 -0.11
CA VAL A 9 -23.92 -6.23 1.31
C VAL A 9 -24.63 -7.26 2.19
N GLN A 10 -25.90 -7.56 1.92
CA GLN A 10 -26.64 -8.58 2.66
C GLN A 10 -25.99 -9.97 2.51
N TYR A 11 -25.60 -10.35 1.29
CA TYR A 11 -24.89 -11.61 1.05
C TYR A 11 -23.60 -11.73 1.87
N LEU A 12 -22.79 -10.65 1.93
CA LEU A 12 -21.55 -10.62 2.70
C LEU A 12 -21.80 -10.79 4.20
N ARG A 13 -22.84 -10.16 4.75
CA ARG A 13 -23.22 -10.32 6.17
C ARG A 13 -23.58 -11.77 6.51
N ASP A 14 -24.30 -12.43 5.62
CA ASP A 14 -24.85 -13.76 5.89
C ASP A 14 -23.82 -14.88 5.62
N ASN A 15 -22.85 -14.65 4.73
CA ASN A 15 -21.99 -15.72 4.18
C ASN A 15 -20.49 -15.54 4.40
N ALA A 16 -20.01 -14.34 4.74
CA ALA A 16 -18.58 -14.09 4.87
C ALA A 16 -18.03 -14.46 6.26
N GLY A 17 -16.69 -14.50 6.37
CA GLY A 17 -16.02 -14.71 7.65
C GLY A 17 -16.02 -13.46 8.53
N PRO A 18 -15.53 -13.57 9.78
CA PRO A 18 -15.58 -12.48 10.76
C PRO A 18 -14.95 -11.18 10.27
N VAL A 19 -13.84 -11.25 9.52
CA VAL A 19 -13.14 -10.07 9.01
C VAL A 19 -14.02 -9.33 8.01
N ILE A 20 -14.51 -10.02 6.98
CA ILE A 20 -15.32 -9.38 5.94
C ILE A 20 -16.67 -8.92 6.51
N ARG A 21 -17.29 -9.65 7.44
CA ARG A 21 -18.57 -9.23 8.05
C ARG A 21 -18.42 -7.93 8.85
N CYS A 22 -17.42 -7.86 9.72
CA CYS A 22 -17.13 -6.65 10.49
C CYS A 22 -16.82 -5.47 9.57
N ARG A 23 -15.90 -5.65 8.60
CA ARG A 23 -15.57 -4.58 7.65
C ARG A 23 -16.75 -4.16 6.78
N THR A 24 -17.64 -5.08 6.40
CA THR A 24 -18.88 -4.76 5.66
C THR A 24 -19.77 -3.84 6.51
N ALA A 25 -19.96 -4.17 7.79
CA ALA A 25 -20.75 -3.35 8.70
C ALA A 25 -20.16 -1.94 8.87
N VAL A 26 -18.85 -1.82 9.07
CA VAL A 26 -18.18 -0.54 9.29
C VAL A 26 -18.08 0.28 7.99
N GLU A 27 -17.50 -0.30 6.94
CA GLU A 27 -17.06 0.45 5.76
C GLU A 27 -18.14 0.59 4.69
N LEU A 28 -19.10 -0.32 4.63
CA LEU A 28 -20.15 -0.31 3.59
C LEU A 28 -21.51 0.13 4.11
N MET A 29 -21.74 0.04 5.42
CA MET A 29 -23.01 0.40 6.07
C MET A 29 -22.89 1.54 7.09
N GLY A 30 -21.68 1.93 7.50
CA GLY A 30 -21.48 2.99 8.50
C GLY A 30 -21.94 2.60 9.91
N SER A 31 -21.96 1.29 10.21
CA SER A 31 -22.35 0.75 11.52
C SER A 31 -21.13 0.22 12.27
N ASP A 32 -21.09 0.39 13.59
CA ASP A 32 -20.00 -0.12 14.44
C ASP A 32 -20.54 -1.09 15.50
N PRO A 33 -20.86 -2.35 15.13
CA PRO A 33 -21.40 -3.34 16.05
C PRO A 33 -20.28 -3.97 16.90
N PRO A 34 -20.23 -3.74 18.23
CA PRO A 34 -19.14 -4.24 19.08
C PRO A 34 -18.98 -5.77 19.04
N THR A 35 -20.08 -6.50 18.82
CA THR A 35 -20.05 -7.97 18.69
C THR A 35 -19.24 -8.45 17.49
N LEU A 36 -19.33 -7.78 16.33
CA LEU A 36 -18.53 -8.16 15.16
C LEU A 36 -17.06 -7.78 15.32
N GLU A 37 -16.77 -6.71 16.05
CA GLU A 37 -15.40 -6.32 16.38
C GLU A 37 -14.72 -7.38 17.26
N GLU A 38 -15.43 -7.88 18.28
CA GLU A 38 -14.96 -9.00 19.10
C GLU A 38 -14.76 -10.27 18.27
N GLU A 39 -15.72 -10.65 17.42
CA GLU A 39 -15.62 -11.83 16.55
C GLU A 39 -14.41 -11.73 15.61
N ARG A 40 -14.20 -10.57 14.99
CA ARG A 40 -13.06 -10.30 14.11
C ARG A 40 -11.74 -10.44 14.86
N THR A 41 -11.63 -9.77 16.01
CA THR A 41 -10.40 -9.76 16.82
C THR A 41 -10.05 -11.15 17.32
N ARG A 42 -11.05 -11.97 17.69
CA ARG A 42 -10.86 -13.36 18.12
C ARG A 42 -10.70 -14.35 16.97
N SER A 43 -10.85 -13.92 15.72
CA SER A 43 -10.70 -14.83 14.58
C SER A 43 -9.28 -15.39 14.50
N PRO A 44 -9.08 -16.68 14.17
CA PRO A 44 -7.73 -17.24 14.15
C PRO A 44 -6.85 -16.61 13.06
N HIS A 45 -7.47 -16.10 11.98
CA HIS A 45 -6.76 -15.31 10.96
C HIS A 45 -6.08 -14.07 11.56
N VAL A 46 -6.84 -13.24 12.30
CA VAL A 46 -6.35 -12.01 12.93
C VAL A 46 -5.33 -12.33 14.02
N GLN A 47 -5.65 -13.28 14.90
CA GLN A 47 -4.79 -13.69 16.00
C GLN A 47 -3.41 -14.18 15.51
N ARG A 48 -3.37 -14.92 14.40
CA ARG A 48 -2.10 -15.34 13.77
C ARG A 48 -1.25 -14.15 13.32
N TRP A 49 -1.84 -13.14 12.70
CA TRP A 49 -1.10 -11.96 12.25
C TRP A 49 -0.65 -11.09 13.42
N LEU A 50 -1.51 -10.89 14.42
CA LEU A 50 -1.13 -10.21 15.66
C LEU A 50 0.06 -10.93 16.31
N ALA A 51 -0.01 -12.26 16.46
CA ALA A 51 1.08 -13.06 17.02
C ALA A 51 2.38 -12.96 16.22
N SER A 52 2.30 -12.74 14.91
CA SER A 52 3.46 -12.59 14.01
C SER A 52 4.07 -11.20 14.04
N LEU A 53 3.39 -10.19 14.62
CA LEU A 53 3.95 -8.85 14.81
C LEU A 53 4.94 -8.90 15.98
N GLY A 54 6.20 -9.21 15.65
CA GLY A 54 7.34 -9.14 16.57
C GLY A 54 7.86 -7.71 16.74
N SER A 55 8.92 -7.57 17.53
CA SER A 55 9.58 -6.29 17.83
C SER A 55 10.96 -6.13 17.16
N ASP A 56 11.23 -6.90 16.09
CA ASP A 56 12.48 -6.76 15.33
C ASP A 56 12.45 -5.49 14.48
N LEU A 57 13.20 -4.48 14.93
CA LEU A 57 13.37 -3.18 14.28
C LEU A 57 14.56 -3.17 13.30
N GLY A 58 15.21 -4.30 13.10
CA GLY A 58 16.28 -4.48 12.12
C GLY A 58 15.76 -4.49 10.68
N ARG A 59 16.69 -4.37 9.71
CA ARG A 59 16.35 -4.33 8.28
C ARG A 59 15.47 -5.50 7.84
N SER A 60 15.82 -6.73 8.25
CA SER A 60 15.07 -7.95 7.91
C SER A 60 13.75 -8.07 8.67
N GLY A 61 13.64 -7.45 9.85
CA GLY A 61 12.41 -7.40 10.63
C GLY A 61 11.40 -6.42 10.04
N LEU A 62 11.86 -5.28 9.54
CA LEU A 62 10.98 -4.25 8.97
C LEU A 62 10.49 -4.58 7.56
N HIS A 63 11.39 -5.11 6.72
CA HIS A 63 11.18 -5.23 5.28
C HIS A 63 11.68 -6.57 4.73
N GLY A 64 10.87 -7.24 3.93
CA GLY A 64 11.27 -8.46 3.24
C GLY A 64 10.12 -9.39 2.84
N ALA A 65 10.49 -10.52 2.24
CA ALA A 65 9.53 -11.50 1.76
C ALA A 65 8.96 -12.41 2.86
N GLY A 66 9.54 -12.38 4.08
CA GLY A 66 9.14 -13.22 5.21
C GLY A 66 7.73 -12.90 5.73
N PRO A 67 6.96 -13.89 6.21
CA PRO A 67 5.60 -13.64 6.69
C PRO A 67 5.54 -12.81 7.98
N ASP A 68 6.61 -12.79 8.76
CA ASP A 68 6.77 -12.12 10.04
C ASP A 68 7.35 -10.71 9.94
N THR A 69 7.77 -10.29 8.74
CA THR A 69 8.27 -8.92 8.55
C THR A 69 7.16 -7.90 8.79
N PHE A 70 7.47 -6.79 9.44
CA PHE A 70 6.55 -5.72 9.80
C PHE A 70 5.63 -5.30 8.64
N GLU A 71 6.18 -5.05 7.44
CA GLU A 71 5.38 -4.61 6.29
C GLU A 71 4.28 -5.61 5.89
N ASN A 72 4.56 -6.90 6.02
CA ASN A 72 3.64 -7.95 5.67
C ASN A 72 2.59 -8.08 6.77
N VAL A 73 3.01 -8.12 8.02
CA VAL A 73 2.10 -8.26 9.15
C VAL A 73 1.17 -7.06 9.26
N MET A 74 1.70 -5.84 9.26
CA MET A 74 0.90 -4.62 9.37
C MET A 74 -0.03 -4.41 8.17
N GLY A 75 0.41 -4.74 6.95
CA GLY A 75 -0.47 -4.72 5.78
C GLY A 75 -1.67 -5.66 5.96
N LYS A 76 -1.45 -6.84 6.52
CA LYS A 76 -2.53 -7.80 6.82
C LYS A 76 -3.45 -7.35 7.95
N LEU A 77 -2.91 -6.77 9.03
CA LEU A 77 -3.72 -6.24 10.12
C LEU A 77 -4.57 -5.04 9.64
N TYR A 78 -4.02 -4.18 8.79
CA TYR A 78 -4.76 -3.11 8.14
C TYR A 78 -5.90 -3.65 7.26
N GLU A 79 -5.62 -4.63 6.39
CA GLU A 79 -6.63 -5.29 5.56
C GLU A 79 -7.67 -6.06 6.37
N ALA A 80 -7.30 -6.58 7.54
CA ALA A 80 -8.25 -7.16 8.47
C ALA A 80 -9.13 -6.10 9.16
N GLY A 81 -8.86 -4.81 8.97
CA GLY A 81 -9.66 -3.71 9.50
C GLY A 81 -9.24 -3.24 10.90
N LEU A 82 -8.12 -3.73 11.44
CA LEU A 82 -7.64 -3.28 12.74
C LEU A 82 -7.11 -1.85 12.65
N ARG A 83 -7.40 -1.06 13.67
CA ARG A 83 -7.03 0.36 13.80
C ARG A 83 -6.60 0.66 15.24
N LYS A 84 -5.96 1.82 15.44
CA LYS A 84 -5.65 2.42 16.75
C LYS A 84 -6.88 2.37 17.65
N GLY A 85 -6.69 1.96 18.90
CA GLY A 85 -7.75 1.72 19.88
C GLY A 85 -8.05 0.23 20.08
N ALA A 86 -7.57 -0.65 19.21
CA ALA A 86 -7.62 -2.10 19.41
C ALA A 86 -6.48 -2.52 20.37
N PRO A 87 -6.76 -2.98 21.61
CA PRO A 87 -5.74 -3.12 22.65
C PRO A 87 -4.51 -3.96 22.26
N GLU A 88 -4.73 -5.08 21.57
CA GLU A 88 -3.63 -5.95 21.12
C GLU A 88 -2.77 -5.31 20.01
N LEU A 89 -3.39 -4.56 19.10
CA LEU A 89 -2.66 -3.80 18.09
C LEU A 89 -1.86 -2.67 18.76
N ASP A 90 -2.49 -1.94 19.67
CA ASP A 90 -1.90 -0.81 20.38
C ASP A 90 -0.66 -1.21 21.17
N ALA A 91 -0.71 -2.35 21.85
CA ALA A 91 0.42 -2.92 22.57
C ALA A 91 1.54 -3.38 21.62
N ARG A 92 1.22 -4.10 20.54
CA ARG A 92 2.23 -4.66 19.61
C ARG A 92 2.87 -3.62 18.71
N THR A 93 2.19 -2.51 18.45
CA THR A 93 2.74 -1.40 17.66
C THR A 93 3.54 -0.40 18.51
N ALA A 94 3.46 -0.46 19.85
CA ALA A 94 4.16 0.47 20.74
C ALA A 94 5.68 0.55 20.47
N PRO A 95 6.44 -0.55 20.30
CA PRO A 95 7.87 -0.47 20.02
C PRO A 95 8.20 0.25 18.72
N PHE A 96 7.33 0.15 17.71
CA PHE A 96 7.51 0.83 16.42
C PHE A 96 7.19 2.33 16.51
N ARG A 97 6.23 2.72 17.36
CA ARG A 97 5.92 4.13 17.63
C ARG A 97 7.06 4.80 18.41
N GLU A 98 7.56 4.12 19.44
CA GLU A 98 8.73 4.56 20.22
C GLU A 98 9.97 4.69 19.32
N TRP A 99 10.24 3.68 18.50
CA TRP A 99 11.31 3.73 17.51
C TRP A 99 11.14 4.91 16.54
N MET A 100 9.94 5.16 16.02
CA MET A 100 9.71 6.33 15.16
C MET A 100 9.98 7.65 15.87
N ALA A 101 9.59 7.78 17.14
CA ALA A 101 9.86 8.96 17.94
C ALA A 101 11.36 9.22 18.10
N GLU A 102 12.15 8.17 18.34
CA GLU A 102 13.61 8.27 18.42
C GLU A 102 14.27 8.57 17.06
N GLN A 103 13.71 8.06 15.97
CA GLN A 103 14.32 8.12 14.65
C GLN A 103 13.95 9.36 13.83
N CYS A 104 12.79 9.98 14.08
CA CYS A 104 12.23 11.01 13.20
C CYS A 104 13.16 12.23 13.01
N ASP A 105 13.88 12.61 14.07
CA ASP A 105 14.75 13.80 14.09
C ASP A 105 16.23 13.48 13.86
N LEU A 106 16.60 12.20 13.79
CA LEU A 106 17.98 11.83 13.55
C LEU A 106 18.39 12.23 12.12
N PRO A 107 19.63 12.73 11.94
CA PRO A 107 20.18 13.02 10.63
C PRO A 107 19.99 11.83 9.68
N VAL A 108 19.68 12.14 8.43
CA VAL A 108 19.63 11.13 7.39
C VAL A 108 21.07 10.78 7.02
N SER A 109 21.45 9.52 7.24
CA SER A 109 22.73 8.98 6.79
C SER A 109 22.49 7.65 6.08
N GLY A 110 22.33 7.74 4.76
CA GLY A 110 22.11 6.62 3.88
C GLY A 110 20.65 6.39 3.53
N TYR A 111 20.47 5.76 2.37
CA TYR A 111 19.18 5.44 1.78
C TYR A 111 18.28 4.56 2.69
N LEU A 112 18.84 3.55 3.36
CA LEU A 112 18.06 2.56 4.12
C LEU A 112 17.30 3.15 5.32
N PRO A 113 17.89 4.02 6.16
CA PRO A 113 17.14 4.73 7.19
C PRO A 113 15.92 5.50 6.70
N VAL A 114 16.03 6.25 5.60
CA VAL A 114 14.88 6.99 5.02
C VAL A 114 13.78 6.03 4.60
N PHE A 115 14.17 4.96 3.91
CA PHE A 115 13.25 3.92 3.47
C PHE A 115 12.51 3.28 4.65
N HIS A 116 13.23 2.84 5.69
CA HIS A 116 12.61 2.20 6.86
C HIS A 116 11.69 3.14 7.65
N ARG A 117 12.10 4.40 7.88
CA ARG A 117 11.26 5.39 8.56
C ARG A 117 9.97 5.64 7.77
N THR A 118 10.08 5.74 6.44
CA THR A 118 8.92 5.93 5.56
C THR A 118 8.01 4.71 5.54
N LEU A 119 8.57 3.51 5.51
CA LEU A 119 7.83 2.25 5.57
C LEU A 119 7.06 2.12 6.90
N VAL A 120 7.72 2.36 8.04
CA VAL A 120 7.08 2.29 9.36
C VAL A 120 6.00 3.37 9.49
N THR A 121 6.30 4.60 9.08
CA THR A 121 5.33 5.71 9.04
C THR A 121 4.09 5.33 8.23
N ALA A 122 4.26 4.73 7.05
CA ALA A 122 3.15 4.35 6.18
C ALA A 122 2.19 3.38 6.87
N PHE A 123 2.69 2.31 7.48
CA PHE A 123 1.84 1.31 8.13
C PHE A 123 1.25 1.79 9.45
N LEU A 124 1.95 2.64 10.20
CA LEU A 124 1.39 3.30 11.38
C LEU A 124 0.25 4.25 10.98
N ALA A 125 0.45 5.09 9.96
CA ALA A 125 -0.59 5.98 9.44
C ALA A 125 -1.82 5.19 8.95
N MET A 126 -1.61 4.14 8.14
CA MET A 126 -2.68 3.25 7.65
C MET A 126 -3.53 2.66 8.79
N THR A 127 -2.92 2.35 9.93
CA THR A 127 -3.59 1.76 11.09
C THR A 127 -4.09 2.79 12.10
N GLY A 128 -4.11 4.09 11.77
CA GLY A 128 -4.73 5.14 12.59
C GLY A 128 -3.78 5.86 13.54
N TYR A 129 -2.47 5.66 13.42
CA TYR A 129 -1.45 6.39 14.19
C TYR A 129 -0.88 7.59 13.45
N GLY A 130 -1.57 8.07 12.40
CA GLY A 130 -1.11 9.20 11.58
C GLY A 130 -0.95 10.51 12.35
N ASP A 131 -1.69 10.69 13.45
CA ASP A 131 -1.62 11.88 14.30
C ASP A 131 -0.59 11.78 15.43
N GLU A 132 0.09 10.64 15.58
CA GLU A 132 1.26 10.56 16.46
C GLU A 132 2.34 11.50 15.93
N ASP A 133 2.93 12.33 16.80
CA ASP A 133 3.76 13.46 16.37
C ASP A 133 4.90 13.05 15.41
N ALA A 134 5.64 11.99 15.75
CA ALA A 134 6.75 11.50 14.93
C ALA A 134 6.30 10.95 13.57
N VAL A 135 5.14 10.29 13.52
CA VAL A 135 4.55 9.74 12.28
C VAL A 135 4.12 10.88 11.37
N ARG A 136 3.38 11.86 11.93
CA ARG A 136 2.95 13.07 11.22
C ARG A 136 4.15 13.83 10.65
N ARG A 137 5.12 14.20 11.49
CA ARG A 137 6.28 15.03 11.08
C ARG A 137 7.09 14.34 9.99
N TRP A 138 7.27 13.02 10.08
CA TRP A 138 7.97 12.27 9.02
C TRP A 138 7.17 12.23 7.72
N ALA A 139 5.85 12.02 7.78
CA ALA A 139 4.99 12.04 6.61
C ALA A 139 4.98 13.42 5.92
N GLU A 140 4.90 14.51 6.69
CA GLU A 140 4.94 15.89 6.18
C GLU A 140 6.29 16.20 5.53
N LYS A 141 7.41 15.83 6.18
CA LYS A 141 8.75 15.97 5.61
C LYS A 141 8.87 15.23 4.27
N ARG A 142 8.41 13.98 4.20
CA ARG A 142 8.44 13.20 2.96
C ARG A 142 7.54 13.80 1.89
N LEU A 143 6.37 14.32 2.25
CA LEU A 143 5.51 15.05 1.32
C LEU A 143 6.23 16.29 0.78
N ASP A 144 6.99 17.01 1.60
CA ASP A 144 7.82 18.14 1.17
C ASP A 144 8.82 17.74 0.09
N THR A 145 9.61 16.72 0.37
CA THR A 145 10.64 16.21 -0.54
C THR A 145 10.03 15.74 -1.86
N VAL A 146 9.01 14.86 -1.82
CA VAL A 146 8.40 14.27 -3.02
C VAL A 146 7.61 15.30 -3.83
N HIS A 147 6.88 16.20 -3.17
CA HIS A 147 6.12 17.25 -3.85
C HIS A 147 7.01 18.21 -4.63
N ARG A 148 8.20 18.55 -4.11
CA ARG A 148 9.15 19.45 -4.79
C ARG A 148 9.50 18.90 -6.18
N PHE A 149 9.82 17.61 -6.26
CA PHE A 149 10.10 16.95 -7.53
C PHE A 149 8.84 16.77 -8.38
N ALA A 150 7.73 16.33 -7.80
CA ALA A 150 6.48 16.12 -8.54
C ALA A 150 5.93 17.39 -9.22
N ARG A 151 6.23 18.60 -8.70
CA ARG A 151 5.74 19.87 -9.25
C ARG A 151 6.43 20.29 -10.56
N GLY A 152 7.63 19.79 -10.85
CA GLY A 152 8.40 20.26 -12.00
C GLY A 152 9.77 19.63 -12.19
N GLY A 153 10.01 18.46 -11.62
CA GLY A 153 11.21 17.67 -11.83
C GLY A 153 11.25 17.10 -13.26
N ASP A 154 12.47 16.99 -13.80
CA ASP A 154 12.72 16.51 -15.15
C ASP A 154 12.94 14.99 -15.15
N LEU A 155 12.01 14.26 -15.75
CA LEU A 155 12.06 12.80 -15.85
C LEU A 155 13.12 12.29 -16.84
N ASP A 156 13.59 13.12 -17.77
CA ASP A 156 14.62 12.73 -18.74
C ASP A 156 16.01 12.64 -18.09
N THR A 157 16.19 13.32 -16.95
CA THR A 157 17.49 13.41 -16.25
C THR A 157 17.63 12.46 -15.07
N ILE A 158 16.67 11.55 -14.85
CA ILE A 158 16.67 10.78 -13.60
C ILE A 158 17.75 9.69 -13.53
N TYR A 159 18.35 9.36 -14.68
CA TYR A 159 19.37 8.32 -14.79
C TYR A 159 20.72 8.90 -15.17
N VAL A 160 21.78 8.35 -14.58
CA VAL A 160 23.15 8.66 -14.97
C VAL A 160 23.35 8.22 -16.43
N PRO A 161 23.76 9.14 -17.33
CA PRO A 161 24.01 8.80 -18.73
C PRO A 161 25.07 7.69 -18.88
N PRO A 162 24.98 6.84 -19.91
CA PRO A 162 25.92 5.73 -20.13
C PRO A 162 27.39 6.17 -20.11
N GLU A 163 27.69 7.36 -20.61
CA GLU A 163 29.04 7.94 -20.71
C GLU A 163 29.62 8.32 -19.33
N ARG A 164 28.75 8.55 -18.34
CA ARG A 164 29.09 8.90 -16.96
C ARG A 164 28.89 7.74 -15.99
N MET A 165 28.44 6.58 -16.49
CA MET A 165 28.09 5.44 -15.64
C MET A 165 29.36 4.84 -15.02
N PRO A 166 29.45 4.75 -13.68
CA PRO A 166 30.56 4.07 -13.03
C PRO A 166 30.51 2.57 -13.29
N PHE A 167 31.60 1.87 -12.97
CA PHE A 167 31.59 0.40 -13.00
C PHE A 167 30.52 -0.14 -12.03
N LEU A 168 29.52 -0.81 -12.60
CA LEU A 168 28.47 -1.49 -11.84
C LEU A 168 28.88 -2.94 -11.52
N PRO A 169 28.63 -3.42 -10.29
CA PRO A 169 28.76 -4.83 -9.95
C PRO A 169 27.99 -5.73 -10.92
N ARG A 170 28.45 -6.98 -11.09
CA ARG A 170 27.84 -7.95 -12.02
C ARG A 170 26.32 -8.12 -11.82
N ALA A 171 25.85 -8.06 -10.57
CA ALA A 171 24.45 -8.19 -10.21
C ALA A 171 23.55 -7.06 -10.77
N PHE A 172 24.13 -5.93 -11.17
CA PHE A 172 23.41 -4.72 -11.58
C PHE A 172 23.66 -4.33 -13.05
N ARG A 173 24.32 -5.19 -13.83
CA ARG A 173 24.56 -4.91 -15.26
C ARG A 173 23.23 -4.77 -16.02
N GLY A 174 23.13 -3.75 -16.87
CA GLY A 174 21.92 -3.48 -17.65
C GLY A 174 20.75 -2.90 -16.84
N VAL A 175 21.01 -2.52 -15.58
CA VAL A 175 20.06 -1.80 -14.74
C VAL A 175 20.51 -0.34 -14.69
N PRO A 176 19.63 0.64 -14.98
CA PRO A 176 19.99 2.04 -14.92
C PRO A 176 20.34 2.45 -13.49
N LEU A 177 21.31 3.34 -13.37
CA LEU A 177 21.71 3.96 -12.12
C LEU A 177 20.96 5.29 -11.98
N LEU A 178 20.21 5.45 -10.90
CA LEU A 178 19.58 6.73 -10.56
C LEU A 178 20.65 7.80 -10.32
N ASP A 179 20.38 9.01 -10.80
CA ASP A 179 21.27 10.14 -10.57
C ASP A 179 21.31 10.48 -9.07
N PRO A 180 22.49 10.52 -8.42
CA PRO A 180 22.65 10.96 -7.04
C PRO A 180 22.09 12.35 -6.73
N ALA A 181 21.93 13.22 -7.73
CA ALA A 181 21.26 14.51 -7.58
C ALA A 181 19.79 14.39 -7.14
N LEU A 182 19.15 13.24 -7.36
CA LEU A 182 17.76 12.98 -6.94
C LEU A 182 17.62 12.52 -5.50
N TYR A 183 18.72 12.33 -4.78
CA TYR A 183 18.69 11.96 -3.38
C TYR A 183 19.76 12.74 -2.60
N PRO A 184 19.68 14.09 -2.60
CA PRO A 184 20.57 14.90 -1.79
C PRO A 184 20.41 14.49 -0.33
N ASP A 185 21.54 14.37 0.37
CA ASP A 185 21.58 13.86 1.76
C ASP A 185 20.86 12.51 1.92
N GLU A 186 20.84 11.69 0.86
CA GLU A 186 20.26 10.34 0.82
C GLU A 186 18.72 10.29 0.92
N ASP A 187 18.06 11.44 0.80
CA ASP A 187 16.60 11.56 0.82
C ASP A 187 16.04 11.58 -0.61
N LEU A 188 15.63 10.40 -1.11
CA LEU A 188 15.16 10.26 -2.48
C LEU A 188 13.91 11.12 -2.76
N GLU A 189 13.99 11.94 -3.79
CA GLU A 189 12.91 12.83 -4.21
C GLU A 189 11.79 12.12 -4.99
N LEU A 190 12.07 10.97 -5.59
CA LEU A 190 11.06 10.16 -6.27
C LEU A 190 10.12 9.44 -5.28
N PRO A 191 8.80 9.37 -5.58
CA PRO A 191 7.83 8.76 -4.69
C PRO A 191 8.01 7.26 -4.53
N TRP A 192 7.81 6.74 -3.32
CA TRP A 192 7.57 5.33 -3.06
C TRP A 192 6.10 5.04 -2.83
N VAL A 193 5.72 3.76 -2.98
CA VAL A 193 4.39 3.30 -2.59
C VAL A 193 4.11 3.50 -1.09
N HIS A 194 5.15 3.50 -0.26
CA HIS A 194 5.02 3.79 1.17
C HIS A 194 4.78 5.28 1.43
N ASP A 195 5.38 6.19 0.65
CA ASP A 195 5.09 7.63 0.74
C ASP A 195 3.58 7.86 0.53
N LEU A 196 3.00 7.27 -0.53
CA LEU A 196 1.56 7.42 -0.79
C LEU A 196 0.69 6.85 0.32
N ASN A 197 1.05 5.69 0.89
CA ASN A 197 0.31 5.14 2.01
C ASN A 197 0.35 6.07 3.22
N ALA A 198 1.50 6.66 3.53
CA ALA A 198 1.62 7.65 4.60
C ALA A 198 0.75 8.87 4.32
N PHE A 199 0.91 9.49 3.15
CA PHE A 199 0.21 10.73 2.80
C PHE A 199 -1.31 10.56 2.83
N LEU A 200 -1.82 9.48 2.21
CA LEU A 200 -3.26 9.24 2.07
C LEU A 200 -3.95 8.74 3.36
N HIS A 201 -3.19 8.44 4.41
CA HIS A 201 -3.71 7.96 5.70
C HIS A 201 -3.37 8.84 6.90
N THR A 202 -2.61 9.93 6.71
CA THR A 202 -2.33 10.91 7.78
C THR A 202 -3.40 12.01 7.79
N PRO A 203 -4.22 12.13 8.86
CA PRO A 203 -5.31 13.11 8.90
C PRO A 203 -4.85 14.55 8.73
N SER A 204 -3.79 14.96 9.43
CA SER A 204 -3.20 16.32 9.28
C SER A 204 -2.80 16.68 7.84
N ILE A 205 -2.47 15.70 6.98
CA ILE A 205 -2.20 15.92 5.56
C ILE A 205 -3.51 15.94 4.77
N MET A 206 -4.38 14.96 5.00
CA MET A 206 -5.57 14.77 4.18
C MET A 206 -6.75 15.64 4.58
N GLU A 207 -6.77 16.28 5.75
CA GLU A 207 -7.81 17.21 6.20
C GLU A 207 -7.45 18.67 5.92
N ASP A 208 -6.15 18.98 5.85
CA ASP A 208 -5.64 20.29 5.43
C ASP A 208 -5.70 20.45 3.90
N ALA A 209 -6.35 21.50 3.41
CA ALA A 209 -6.56 21.71 1.99
C ALA A 209 -5.25 21.95 1.20
N VAL A 210 -4.25 22.60 1.82
CA VAL A 210 -2.97 22.89 1.19
C VAL A 210 -2.16 21.61 1.07
N GLN A 211 -2.03 20.85 2.16
CA GLN A 211 -1.31 19.57 2.15
C GLN A 211 -1.99 18.56 1.23
N ARG A 212 -3.32 18.45 1.28
CA ARG A 212 -4.10 17.60 0.36
C ARG A 212 -3.81 17.96 -1.11
N SER A 213 -3.79 19.25 -1.47
CA SER A 213 -3.47 19.68 -2.84
C SER A 213 -2.08 19.24 -3.30
N ARG A 214 -1.12 19.16 -2.38
CA ARG A 214 0.24 18.68 -2.68
C ARG A 214 0.24 17.17 -2.91
N VAL A 215 -0.51 16.41 -2.11
CA VAL A 215 -0.71 14.97 -2.35
C VAL A 215 -1.35 14.74 -3.73
N GLU A 216 -2.39 15.51 -4.08
CA GLU A 216 -3.01 15.41 -5.40
C GLU A 216 -2.03 15.73 -6.54
N THR A 217 -1.08 16.64 -6.33
CA THR A 217 0.00 16.93 -7.29
C THR A 217 0.93 15.73 -7.45
N VAL A 218 1.35 15.10 -6.36
CA VAL A 218 2.17 13.87 -6.39
C VAL A 218 1.43 12.72 -7.09
N VAL A 219 0.13 12.56 -6.82
CA VAL A 219 -0.68 11.52 -7.46
C VAL A 219 -0.83 11.77 -8.96
N ARG A 220 -1.09 13.02 -9.40
CA ARG A 220 -1.11 13.36 -10.84
C ARG A 220 0.22 13.09 -11.52
N PHE A 221 1.33 13.43 -10.86
CA PHE A 221 2.67 13.13 -11.36
C PHE A 221 2.86 11.62 -11.57
N ILE A 222 2.47 10.78 -10.60
CA ILE A 222 2.54 9.32 -10.72
C ILE A 222 1.63 8.79 -11.84
N LEU A 223 0.47 9.41 -12.06
CA LEU A 223 -0.47 9.04 -13.11
C LEU A 223 -0.05 9.55 -14.50
N SER A 224 1.08 10.24 -14.63
CA SER A 224 1.57 10.70 -15.94
C SER A 224 2.14 9.53 -16.76
N PRO A 225 1.92 9.51 -18.10
CA PRO A 225 2.56 8.54 -18.98
C PRO A 225 4.09 8.53 -18.86
N GLU A 226 4.70 9.69 -18.67
CA GLU A 226 6.14 9.87 -18.52
C GLU A 226 6.63 9.11 -17.28
N TYR A 227 5.99 9.30 -16.13
CA TYR A 227 6.34 8.55 -14.91
C TYR A 227 6.11 7.05 -15.08
N GLN A 228 5.00 6.64 -15.69
CA GLN A 228 4.68 5.22 -15.87
C GLN A 228 5.56 4.53 -16.95
N SER A 229 6.28 5.31 -17.75
CA SER A 229 7.27 4.81 -18.71
C SER A 229 8.65 4.53 -18.09
N LEU A 230 8.88 5.01 -16.86
CA LEU A 230 10.11 4.75 -16.14
C LEU A 230 10.33 3.25 -15.92
N ARG A 231 11.55 2.87 -15.56
CA ARG A 231 11.81 1.48 -15.19
C ARG A 231 11.05 1.17 -13.89
N PRO A 232 10.29 0.06 -13.82
CA PRO A 232 9.73 -0.41 -12.56
C PRO A 232 10.82 -0.65 -11.51
N GLY A 233 10.58 -0.11 -10.32
CA GLY A 233 11.56 -0.05 -9.25
C GLY A 233 12.58 1.08 -9.41
N TYR A 234 12.48 1.95 -10.42
CA TYR A 234 13.46 2.98 -10.78
C TYR A 234 14.83 2.47 -11.22
N GLY A 235 15.42 1.44 -10.60
CA GLY A 235 16.74 0.91 -10.99
C GLY A 235 17.64 0.72 -9.78
N VAL A 236 18.88 1.19 -9.86
CA VAL A 236 19.89 1.06 -8.80
C VAL A 236 20.16 2.43 -8.18
N VAL A 237 20.31 2.48 -6.86
CA VAL A 237 20.87 3.63 -6.14
C VAL A 237 22.27 3.29 -5.65
N LYS A 238 23.14 4.30 -5.59
CA LYS A 238 24.49 4.18 -5.05
C LYS A 238 24.59 4.97 -3.74
N HIS A 239 25.12 4.33 -2.70
CA HIS A 239 25.43 4.96 -1.42
C HIS A 239 26.86 4.58 -0.99
N GLY A 240 27.75 5.57 -0.92
CA GLY A 240 29.18 5.33 -0.74
C GLY A 240 29.74 4.37 -1.80
N SER A 241 30.28 3.24 -1.36
CA SER A 241 30.78 2.15 -2.22
C SER A 241 29.74 1.07 -2.54
N HIS A 242 28.53 1.16 -1.97
CA HIS A 242 27.48 0.15 -2.09
C HIS A 242 26.43 0.53 -3.13
N TYR A 243 25.78 -0.49 -3.68
CA TYR A 243 24.69 -0.37 -4.65
C TYR A 243 23.49 -1.15 -4.16
N TYR A 244 22.30 -0.57 -4.30
CA TYR A 244 21.04 -1.18 -3.87
C TYR A 244 20.03 -1.16 -5.01
N MET A 245 19.29 -2.26 -5.17
CA MET A 245 18.13 -2.28 -6.08
C MET A 245 16.97 -1.53 -5.43
N MET A 246 16.40 -0.61 -6.18
CA MET A 246 15.16 0.07 -5.83
C MET A 246 13.97 -0.79 -6.29
N GLY A 247 12.98 -0.98 -5.41
CA GLY A 247 11.84 -1.90 -5.66
C GLY A 247 10.45 -1.29 -5.51
N TRP A 248 10.34 -0.05 -5.02
CA TRP A 248 9.10 0.48 -4.41
C TRP A 248 8.48 1.65 -5.17
N SER A 249 8.83 1.82 -6.45
CA SER A 249 8.17 2.79 -7.35
C SER A 249 6.67 2.50 -7.51
N VAL A 250 5.87 3.52 -7.81
CA VAL A 250 4.40 3.41 -7.93
C VAL A 250 3.97 3.13 -9.38
N HIS A 251 4.48 2.04 -9.96
CA HIS A 251 4.01 1.59 -11.26
C HIS A 251 2.65 0.89 -11.15
N LEU A 252 1.73 1.28 -12.02
CA LEU A 252 0.35 0.86 -12.00
C LEU A 252 0.14 -0.29 -13.01
N PRO A 253 -0.30 -1.48 -12.56
CA PRO A 253 -0.59 -2.58 -13.48
C PRO A 253 -1.65 -2.17 -14.51
N GLY A 254 -1.43 -2.57 -15.78
CA GLY A 254 -2.33 -2.25 -16.88
C GLY A 254 -2.44 -0.75 -17.22
N PHE A 255 -1.46 0.09 -16.83
CA PHE A 255 -1.50 1.53 -17.12
C PHE A 255 -1.63 1.83 -18.62
N SER A 256 -0.66 1.37 -19.43
CA SER A 256 -0.68 1.49 -20.90
C SER A 256 -1.03 0.18 -21.61
N GLY A 257 -1.36 -0.86 -20.84
CA GLY A 257 -1.51 -2.23 -21.33
C GLY A 257 -2.92 -2.80 -21.18
N PRO A 258 -3.09 -4.10 -21.44
CA PRO A 258 -4.36 -4.79 -21.17
C PRO A 258 -4.68 -4.76 -19.67
N PRO A 259 -5.96 -4.96 -19.30
CA PRO A 259 -6.35 -5.08 -17.89
C PRO A 259 -5.52 -6.14 -17.14
N PRO A 260 -5.14 -5.86 -15.89
CA PRO A 260 -4.30 -6.77 -15.11
C PRO A 260 -5.04 -8.08 -14.84
N GLN A 261 -4.33 -9.21 -14.95
CA GLN A 261 -4.85 -10.55 -14.68
C GLN A 261 -3.99 -11.30 -13.67
N GLY A 262 -4.55 -12.36 -13.08
CA GLY A 262 -3.81 -13.22 -12.17
C GLY A 262 -3.18 -12.42 -11.01
N PRO A 263 -1.89 -12.64 -10.67
CA PRO A 263 -1.22 -11.95 -9.56
C PRO A 263 -1.22 -10.42 -9.68
N GLU A 264 -1.20 -9.86 -10.90
CA GLU A 264 -1.21 -8.41 -11.10
C GLU A 264 -2.54 -7.77 -10.68
N LEU A 265 -3.65 -8.51 -10.79
CA LEU A 265 -4.94 -8.06 -10.26
C LEU A 265 -4.88 -7.91 -8.74
N GLY A 266 -4.17 -8.81 -8.03
CA GLY A 266 -3.95 -8.70 -6.58
C GLY A 266 -3.27 -7.37 -6.19
N ARG A 267 -2.18 -7.02 -6.89
CA ARG A 267 -1.51 -5.73 -6.72
C ARG A 267 -2.43 -4.55 -7.09
N THR A 268 -3.22 -4.70 -8.15
CA THR A 268 -4.18 -3.67 -8.59
C THR A 268 -5.24 -3.40 -7.52
N LEU A 269 -5.75 -4.44 -6.84
CA LEU A 269 -6.71 -4.28 -5.74
C LEU A 269 -6.12 -3.44 -4.59
N ILE A 270 -4.87 -3.69 -4.21
CA ILE A 270 -4.16 -2.89 -3.18
C ILE A 270 -3.99 -1.44 -3.63
N LEU A 271 -3.48 -1.23 -4.85
CA LEU A 271 -3.21 0.12 -5.36
C LEU A 271 -4.49 0.91 -5.60
N ALA A 272 -5.56 0.29 -6.11
CA ALA A 272 -6.85 0.94 -6.29
C ALA A 272 -7.50 1.26 -4.94
N SER A 273 -7.42 0.37 -3.95
CA SER A 273 -7.87 0.68 -2.59
C SER A 273 -7.07 1.85 -2.00
N MET A 274 -5.74 1.88 -2.14
CA MET A 274 -4.92 3.01 -1.67
C MET A 274 -5.26 4.31 -2.40
N LEU A 275 -5.12 4.34 -3.73
CA LEU A 275 -5.25 5.54 -4.56
C LEU A 275 -6.68 6.06 -4.65
N GLY A 276 -7.70 5.23 -4.41
CA GLY A 276 -9.09 5.65 -4.40
C GLY A 276 -9.40 6.74 -3.35
N ARG A 277 -8.46 7.09 -2.46
CA ARG A 277 -8.57 8.25 -1.54
C ARG A 277 -8.31 9.59 -2.22
N SER A 278 -7.53 9.62 -3.30
CA SER A 278 -7.20 10.83 -4.05
C SER A 278 -8.25 11.10 -5.13
N ALA A 279 -8.64 12.36 -5.28
CA ALA A 279 -9.54 12.78 -6.35
C ALA A 279 -8.88 12.59 -7.73
N ALA A 280 -7.60 12.98 -7.87
CA ALA A 280 -6.86 12.84 -9.12
C ALA A 280 -6.82 11.38 -9.61
N ALA A 281 -6.65 10.42 -8.71
CA ALA A 281 -6.71 9.00 -9.08
C ALA A 281 -8.10 8.56 -9.51
N ARG A 282 -9.16 8.92 -8.76
CA ARG A 282 -10.54 8.54 -9.09
C ARG A 282 -11.00 9.08 -10.45
N GLU A 283 -10.57 10.28 -10.79
CA GLU A 283 -10.87 10.93 -12.07
C GLU A 283 -10.03 10.38 -13.23
N HIS A 284 -8.91 9.70 -12.93
CA HIS A 284 -8.00 9.22 -13.97
C HIS A 284 -8.56 7.94 -14.66
N PRO A 285 -8.45 7.82 -15.99
CA PRO A 285 -8.96 6.67 -16.75
C PRO A 285 -8.43 5.31 -16.28
N TRP A 286 -7.22 5.24 -15.73
CA TRP A 286 -6.68 4.00 -15.15
C TRP A 286 -7.61 3.43 -14.07
N PHE A 287 -8.12 4.26 -13.16
CA PHE A 287 -8.93 3.81 -12.03
C PHE A 287 -10.27 3.24 -12.50
N ALA A 288 -10.95 3.93 -13.42
CA ALA A 288 -12.17 3.45 -14.04
C ALA A 288 -11.95 2.13 -14.80
N ARG A 289 -10.85 1.99 -15.55
CA ARG A 289 -10.48 0.73 -16.21
C ARG A 289 -10.22 -0.40 -15.21
N SER A 290 -9.58 -0.10 -14.07
CA SER A 290 -9.35 -1.08 -13.01
C SER A 290 -10.66 -1.59 -12.42
N LEU A 291 -11.62 -0.70 -12.16
CA LEU A 291 -12.97 -1.10 -11.70
C LEU A 291 -13.69 -1.96 -12.74
N HIS A 292 -13.66 -1.54 -14.00
CA HIS A 292 -14.27 -2.30 -15.09
C HIS A 292 -13.65 -3.70 -15.25
N ALA A 293 -12.33 -3.81 -15.08
CA ALA A 293 -11.64 -5.10 -15.09
C ALA A 293 -12.12 -6.02 -13.96
N MET A 294 -12.36 -5.47 -12.76
CA MET A 294 -12.92 -6.22 -11.63
C MET A 294 -14.36 -6.68 -11.90
N GLU A 295 -15.19 -5.84 -12.52
CA GLU A 295 -16.57 -6.17 -12.92
C GLU A 295 -16.64 -7.29 -13.95
N GLY A 296 -15.61 -7.44 -14.78
CA GLY A 296 -15.46 -8.56 -15.73
C GLY A 296 -15.43 -9.94 -15.06
N HIS A 297 -15.30 -10.01 -13.74
CA HIS A 297 -15.36 -11.24 -12.95
C HIS A 297 -16.72 -11.50 -12.30
N GLY A 298 -17.80 -11.07 -12.97
CA GLY A 298 -19.19 -11.35 -12.61
C GLY A 298 -19.44 -12.82 -12.26
N HIS A 299 -20.23 -13.03 -11.21
CA HIS A 299 -20.69 -14.33 -10.74
C HIS A 299 -22.20 -14.30 -10.48
N ASP A 300 -22.77 -15.49 -10.23
CA ASP A 300 -24.21 -15.70 -10.05
C ASP A 300 -24.81 -14.74 -9.03
N GLY A 301 -26.00 -14.23 -9.35
CA GLY A 301 -26.73 -13.34 -8.47
C GLY A 301 -26.17 -11.92 -8.39
N GLY A 302 -25.31 -11.50 -9.32
CA GLY A 302 -24.70 -10.18 -9.31
C GLY A 302 -23.66 -10.05 -8.21
N LEU A 303 -22.88 -11.10 -7.97
CA LEU A 303 -21.70 -11.09 -7.11
C LEU A 303 -20.44 -11.08 -7.98
N LEU A 304 -19.26 -11.03 -7.36
CA LEU A 304 -17.98 -11.16 -8.06
C LEU A 304 -17.20 -12.37 -7.57
N CYS A 305 -16.42 -12.98 -8.45
CA CYS A 305 -15.52 -14.07 -8.11
C CYS A 305 -14.21 -13.96 -8.90
N PHE A 306 -13.19 -13.32 -8.29
CA PHE A 306 -11.87 -13.24 -8.89
C PHE A 306 -11.21 -14.63 -9.01
N PRO A 307 -10.29 -14.83 -9.97
CA PRO A 307 -9.47 -16.03 -10.03
C PRO A 307 -8.69 -16.24 -8.74
N SER A 308 -8.45 -17.50 -8.35
CA SER A 308 -7.65 -17.80 -7.14
C SER A 308 -6.20 -17.29 -7.25
N SER A 309 -5.68 -17.16 -8.48
CA SER A 309 -4.37 -16.59 -8.77
C SER A 309 -4.28 -15.09 -8.48
N SER A 310 -5.41 -14.40 -8.43
CA SER A 310 -5.50 -12.96 -8.13
C SER A 310 -5.62 -12.65 -6.64
N LEU A 311 -5.98 -13.65 -5.84
CA LEU A 311 -6.01 -13.57 -4.39
C LEU A 311 -5.03 -14.58 -3.80
N PRO A 312 -3.71 -14.51 -4.08
CA PRO A 312 -2.76 -15.48 -3.53
C PRO A 312 -2.54 -15.26 -2.03
N GLU A 313 -2.18 -16.31 -1.31
CA GLU A 313 -1.71 -16.23 0.07
C GLU A 313 -0.41 -17.02 0.16
N LYS A 314 0.68 -16.39 -0.28
CA LYS A 314 1.98 -17.04 -0.40
C LYS A 314 2.70 -17.06 0.95
N ARG A 315 3.51 -18.10 1.18
CA ARG A 315 4.41 -18.16 2.35
C ARG A 315 5.51 -17.10 2.29
N SER A 316 5.96 -16.77 1.07
CA SER A 316 6.98 -15.77 0.79
C SER A 316 6.47 -14.77 -0.24
N GLY A 317 6.84 -13.51 -0.06
CA GLY A 317 6.49 -12.39 -0.92
C GLY A 317 5.99 -11.20 -0.10
N VAL A 318 6.01 -10.03 -0.73
CA VAL A 318 5.67 -8.76 -0.09
C VAL A 318 4.19 -8.44 -0.30
N TRP A 319 3.54 -7.97 0.76
CA TRP A 319 2.11 -7.64 0.80
C TRP A 319 1.75 -6.61 -0.27
N ILE A 320 2.47 -5.49 -0.35
CA ILE A 320 2.18 -4.40 -1.30
C ILE A 320 2.28 -4.85 -2.78
N LEU A 321 2.95 -5.97 -3.05
CA LEU A 321 3.02 -6.60 -4.37
C LEU A 321 1.89 -7.60 -4.63
N GLY A 322 0.89 -7.67 -3.75
CA GLY A 322 -0.27 -8.55 -3.87
C GLY A 322 0.03 -10.02 -3.55
N SER A 323 1.07 -10.33 -2.76
CA SER A 323 1.44 -11.73 -2.46
C SER A 323 0.66 -12.36 -1.31
N ARG A 324 -0.06 -11.56 -0.51
CA ARG A 324 -0.73 -11.95 0.74
C ARG A 324 -2.14 -11.37 0.81
N MET A 325 -3.03 -11.84 -0.04
CA MET A 325 -4.34 -11.24 -0.25
C MET A 325 -5.46 -11.80 0.63
N ALA A 326 -5.32 -12.95 1.29
CA ALA A 326 -6.48 -13.54 1.99
C ALA A 326 -7.01 -12.65 3.12
N LEU A 327 -8.33 -12.40 3.16
CA LEU A 327 -8.96 -11.65 4.28
C LEU A 327 -9.47 -12.55 5.41
N ASP A 328 -9.90 -13.77 5.08
CA ASP A 328 -10.49 -14.71 6.03
C ASP A 328 -9.85 -16.11 5.88
N GLU A 329 -10.24 -17.03 6.77
CA GLU A 329 -9.94 -18.45 6.64
C GLU A 329 -10.80 -19.12 5.54
N GLY A 330 -10.49 -20.38 5.19
CA GLY A 330 -11.36 -21.14 4.29
C GLY A 330 -11.36 -20.68 2.82
N ARG A 331 -10.37 -19.87 2.40
CA ARG A 331 -10.16 -19.34 1.02
C ARG A 331 -10.18 -20.37 -0.11
N ARG A 332 -10.09 -21.67 0.20
CA ARG A 332 -10.14 -22.75 -0.80
C ARG A 332 -11.56 -23.00 -1.30
N THR A 333 -12.58 -22.50 -0.60
CA THR A 333 -13.97 -22.65 -1.02
C THR A 333 -14.38 -21.55 -2.00
N LEU A 334 -15.26 -21.88 -2.94
CA LEU A 334 -15.82 -20.91 -3.88
C LEU A 334 -16.52 -19.76 -3.14
N ARG A 335 -17.31 -20.08 -2.12
CA ARG A 335 -18.03 -19.09 -1.29
C ARG A 335 -17.09 -18.05 -0.68
N ALA A 336 -16.01 -18.47 -0.03
CA ALA A 336 -15.05 -17.52 0.57
C ALA A 336 -14.45 -16.58 -0.48
N ARG A 337 -14.12 -17.11 -1.67
CA ARG A 337 -13.58 -16.31 -2.77
C ARG A 337 -14.61 -15.34 -3.34
N VAL A 338 -15.88 -15.74 -3.44
CA VAL A 338 -17.00 -14.86 -3.84
C VAL A 338 -17.16 -13.72 -2.83
N CYS A 339 -17.19 -14.02 -1.53
CA CYS A 339 -17.28 -13.00 -0.48
C CYS A 339 -16.10 -12.03 -0.54
N GLU A 340 -14.86 -12.52 -0.61
CA GLU A 340 -13.68 -11.66 -0.65
C GLU A 340 -13.63 -10.79 -1.91
N SER A 341 -13.93 -11.36 -3.08
CA SER A 341 -13.91 -10.61 -4.34
C SER A 341 -14.98 -9.52 -4.36
N THR A 342 -16.20 -9.86 -3.93
CA THR A 342 -17.32 -8.92 -3.85
C THR A 342 -17.03 -7.81 -2.85
N PHE A 343 -16.53 -8.15 -1.65
CA PHE A 343 -16.19 -7.16 -0.64
C PHE A 343 -15.12 -6.17 -1.14
N ARG A 344 -14.01 -6.68 -1.70
CA ARG A 344 -12.91 -5.83 -2.20
C ARG A 344 -13.40 -4.85 -3.28
N TYR A 345 -14.21 -5.31 -4.22
CA TYR A 345 -14.78 -4.41 -5.22
C TYR A 345 -15.71 -3.36 -4.61
N LEU A 346 -16.61 -3.74 -3.69
CA LEU A 346 -17.54 -2.80 -3.07
C LEU A 346 -16.82 -1.75 -2.22
N GLU A 347 -15.74 -2.13 -1.56
CA GLU A 347 -14.86 -1.27 -0.77
C GLU A 347 -14.12 -0.26 -1.66
N ILE A 348 -13.58 -0.70 -2.80
CA ILE A 348 -12.88 0.21 -3.72
C ILE A 348 -13.89 1.13 -4.43
N SER A 349 -15.01 0.58 -4.92
CA SER A 349 -16.02 1.33 -5.67
C SER A 349 -16.84 2.28 -4.80
N SER A 350 -16.96 2.07 -3.48
CA SER A 350 -17.61 3.04 -2.58
C SER A 350 -16.85 4.36 -2.53
N ARG A 351 -15.56 4.36 -2.82
CA ARG A 351 -14.71 5.56 -2.82
C ARG A 351 -14.97 6.46 -4.04
N CYS A 352 -15.66 5.97 -5.07
CA CYS A 352 -16.07 6.78 -6.23
C CYS A 352 -17.26 7.71 -5.96
N ARG A 353 -17.93 7.55 -4.82
CA ARG A 353 -19.20 8.24 -4.52
C ARG A 353 -19.00 9.53 -3.77
#